data_AF-A0A735G165-F1
#
_entry.id   AF-A0A735G165-F1
#
_cell.length_a   1.000
_cell.length_b   1.000
_cell.length_c   1.000
_cell.angle_alpha   90.00
_cell.angle_beta   90.00
_cell.angle_gamma   90.00
#
_symmetry.space_group_name_H-M   'P 1'
#
loop_
_entity.id
_entity.type
_entity.pdbx_description
1 polymer ?
#
loop_
_entity_poly.entity_id
_entity_poly.type
_entity_poly.pdbx_seq_one_letter_code
_entity_poly.pdbx_strand_id
1 'polypeptide(L)'
;MIGNQSNKADAKCHRERKSSNEVFEFLEKKLYLGRDTRQKLALIARTLTGAGFSPDKFDAEKAADVLSACVNHMFNDLLNEGKLNGIYGLEEHPMIVTARSPKAFDFYTAYQLVKGRFDKLHTGESDREKCASVAEKLNEYGIYKPRLKRLSDGKEWVREDVAWMLQPENINEQITFQNQKYTQLSAEDKT
;
A
#
# COMPACT_ATOMS: atom_id res chain seq x y z
N MET A 1 -34.15 -20.00 -16.11
CA MET A 1 -34.25 -19.96 -17.58
C MET A 1 -32.94 -19.39 -18.13
N ILE A 2 -32.15 -20.20 -18.84
CA ILE A 2 -30.96 -19.71 -19.53
C ILE A 2 -31.47 -19.10 -20.84
N GLY A 3 -31.55 -17.78 -20.90
CA GLY A 3 -31.99 -17.09 -22.12
C GLY A 3 -31.00 -17.32 -23.26
N ASN A 4 -31.52 -17.60 -24.47
CA ASN A 4 -30.69 -17.76 -25.66
C ASN A 4 -29.87 -16.49 -25.92
N GLN A 5 -28.59 -16.66 -26.23
CA GLN A 5 -27.69 -15.55 -26.50
C GLN A 5 -28.10 -14.82 -27.78
N SER A 6 -28.15 -13.48 -27.72
CA SER A 6 -28.52 -12.64 -28.86
C SER A 6 -27.52 -12.81 -30.01
N ASN A 7 -28.01 -12.99 -31.24
CA ASN A 7 -27.22 -13.10 -32.47
C ASN A 7 -26.94 -11.76 -33.18
N LYS A 8 -27.28 -10.63 -32.54
CA LYS A 8 -26.94 -9.31 -33.10
C LYS A 8 -25.40 -9.15 -33.16
N ALA A 9 -24.91 -8.51 -34.23
CA ALA A 9 -23.47 -8.32 -34.47
C ALA A 9 -22.76 -7.60 -33.30
N ASP A 10 -23.42 -6.59 -32.72
CA ASP A 10 -22.99 -5.93 -31.48
C ASP A 10 -22.83 -6.92 -30.32
N ALA A 11 -23.87 -7.72 -30.03
CA ALA A 11 -23.83 -8.71 -28.96
C ALA A 11 -22.74 -9.79 -29.18
N LYS A 12 -22.40 -10.10 -30.44
CA LYS A 12 -21.31 -11.01 -30.79
C LYS A 12 -19.95 -10.36 -30.56
N CYS A 13 -19.75 -9.13 -31.02
CA CYS A 13 -18.53 -8.34 -30.79
C CYS A 13 -18.26 -8.14 -29.29
N HIS A 14 -19.30 -7.84 -28.51
CA HIS A 14 -19.20 -7.69 -27.06
C HIS A 14 -18.80 -9.00 -26.36
N ARG A 15 -19.30 -10.16 -26.84
CA ARG A 15 -18.90 -11.49 -26.32
C ARG A 15 -17.49 -11.87 -26.73
N GLU A 16 -17.06 -11.56 -27.95
CA GLU A 16 -15.69 -11.81 -28.43
C GLU A 16 -14.66 -10.93 -27.71
N ARG A 17 -15.00 -9.65 -27.43
CA ARG A 17 -14.21 -8.80 -26.54
C ARG A 17 -14.17 -9.34 -25.12
N LYS A 18 -15.30 -9.80 -24.60
CA LYS A 18 -15.38 -10.38 -23.25
C LYS A 18 -14.57 -11.68 -23.15
N SER A 19 -14.63 -12.57 -24.14
CA SER A 19 -13.85 -13.82 -24.13
C SER A 19 -12.36 -13.56 -24.32
N SER A 20 -11.99 -12.54 -25.11
CA SER A 20 -10.60 -12.09 -25.20
C SER A 20 -10.11 -11.54 -23.86
N ASN A 21 -10.93 -10.75 -23.17
CA ASN A 21 -10.63 -10.26 -21.81
C ASN A 21 -10.67 -11.36 -20.74
N GLU A 22 -11.36 -12.48 -20.96
CA GLU A 22 -11.30 -13.66 -20.09
C GLU A 22 -9.98 -14.43 -20.26
N VAL A 23 -9.40 -14.42 -21.46
CA VAL A 23 -8.07 -15.01 -21.74
C VAL A 23 -6.92 -14.12 -21.22
N PHE A 24 -7.12 -12.80 -21.20
CA PHE A 24 -6.23 -11.86 -20.55
C PHE A 24 -6.71 -11.59 -19.13
N GLU A 25 -6.41 -12.46 -18.15
CA GLU A 25 -6.73 -12.29 -16.72
C GLU A 25 -6.77 -10.82 -16.28
N PHE A 26 -7.98 -10.27 -16.37
CA PHE A 26 -8.20 -8.85 -16.33
C PHE A 26 -8.40 -8.51 -14.85
N LEU A 27 -7.32 -8.19 -14.17
CA LEU A 27 -7.37 -7.39 -12.95
C LEU A 27 -7.71 -5.93 -13.31
N GLU A 28 -8.79 -5.74 -14.06
CA GLU A 28 -9.58 -4.52 -13.93
C GLU A 28 -10.41 -4.69 -12.67
N LYS A 29 -10.35 -3.73 -11.76
CA LYS A 29 -11.06 -2.51 -12.12
C LYS A 29 -10.23 -1.26 -12.36
N LYS A 30 -8.89 -1.23 -12.25
CA LYS A 30 -8.16 0.06 -12.40
C LYS A 30 -6.73 0.07 -13.00
N LEU A 31 -5.95 -1.01 -13.06
CA LEU A 31 -4.56 -0.93 -13.56
C LEU A 31 -4.11 -2.23 -14.26
N TYR A 32 -3.76 -2.15 -15.55
CA TYR A 32 -3.22 -3.28 -16.31
C TYR A 32 -1.70 -3.43 -16.09
N LEU A 33 -1.26 -4.61 -15.63
CA LEU A 33 0.16 -4.94 -15.44
C LEU A 33 0.53 -6.15 -16.33
N GLY A 34 1.51 -5.96 -17.22
CA GLY A 34 2.02 -7.03 -18.08
C GLY A 34 2.64 -8.18 -17.28
N ARG A 35 2.78 -9.37 -17.89
CA ARG A 35 3.31 -10.58 -17.22
C ARG A 35 4.68 -10.35 -16.58
N ASP A 36 5.61 -9.70 -17.29
CA ASP A 36 6.94 -9.35 -16.78
C ASP A 36 6.85 -8.49 -15.50
N THR A 37 6.01 -7.45 -15.51
CA THR A 37 5.78 -6.60 -14.34
C THR A 37 5.18 -7.37 -13.18
N ARG A 38 4.20 -8.25 -13.43
CA ARG A 38 3.61 -9.10 -12.39
C ARG A 38 4.64 -10.02 -11.74
N GLN A 39 5.54 -10.60 -12.53
CA GLN A 39 6.63 -11.45 -12.04
C GLN A 39 7.65 -10.65 -11.21
N LYS A 40 8.06 -9.47 -11.68
CA LYS A 40 8.97 -8.59 -10.93
C LYS A 40 8.35 -8.15 -9.61
N LEU A 41 7.08 -7.77 -9.61
CA LEU A 41 6.36 -7.40 -8.38
C LEU A 41 6.25 -8.57 -7.41
N ALA A 42 6.00 -9.79 -7.89
CA ALA A 42 5.98 -10.98 -7.03
C ALA A 42 7.34 -11.25 -6.38
N LEU A 43 8.45 -11.06 -7.11
CA LEU A 43 9.81 -11.17 -6.58
C LEU A 43 10.11 -10.08 -5.55
N ILE A 44 9.75 -8.82 -5.83
CA ILE A 44 9.92 -7.71 -4.89
C ILE A 44 9.10 -7.97 -3.62
N ALA A 45 7.84 -8.41 -3.75
CA ALA A 45 6.99 -8.74 -2.62
C ALA A 45 7.60 -9.82 -1.72
N ARG A 46 8.15 -10.88 -2.34
CA ARG A 46 8.87 -11.94 -1.62
C ARG A 46 10.07 -11.38 -0.86
N THR A 47 10.84 -10.48 -1.48
CA THR A 47 12.00 -9.83 -0.84
C THR A 47 11.61 -8.91 0.30
N LEU A 48 10.57 -8.07 0.12
CA LEU A 48 10.16 -7.08 1.11
C LEU A 48 9.43 -7.69 2.30
N THR A 49 8.59 -8.70 2.07
CA THR A 49 7.65 -9.20 3.09
C THR A 49 7.96 -10.63 3.55
N GLY A 50 8.86 -11.35 2.87
CA GLY A 50 9.03 -12.79 3.04
C GLY A 50 7.90 -13.63 2.42
N ALA A 51 6.78 -13.02 2.04
CA ALA A 51 5.64 -13.67 1.41
C ALA A 51 5.46 -13.14 -0.03
N GLY A 52 5.65 -14.01 -1.02
CA GLY A 52 5.31 -13.66 -2.41
C GLY A 52 3.81 -13.78 -2.67
N PHE A 53 3.36 -13.26 -3.80
CA PHE A 53 2.06 -13.60 -4.38
C PHE A 53 2.25 -14.24 -5.75
N SER A 54 1.22 -14.95 -6.23
CA SER A 54 1.24 -15.56 -7.55
C SER A 54 1.18 -14.48 -8.63
N PRO A 55 2.04 -14.52 -9.66
CA PRO A 55 1.92 -13.64 -10.82
C PRO A 55 0.60 -13.82 -11.58
N ASP A 56 0.03 -15.02 -11.54
CA ASP A 56 -1.21 -15.38 -12.24
C ASP A 56 -2.44 -15.07 -11.36
N LYS A 57 -2.38 -15.40 -10.06
CA LYS A 57 -3.41 -15.01 -9.07
C LYS A 57 -2.96 -13.80 -8.26
N PHE A 58 -2.91 -12.66 -8.93
CA PHE A 58 -2.29 -11.45 -8.41
C PHE A 58 -3.19 -10.76 -7.37
N ASP A 59 -2.69 -10.67 -6.15
CA ASP A 59 -3.37 -10.09 -4.99
C ASP A 59 -3.29 -8.57 -5.06
N ALA A 60 -4.41 -7.91 -5.37
CA ALA A 60 -4.44 -6.48 -5.67
C ALA A 60 -4.05 -5.60 -4.49
N GLU A 61 -4.40 -5.98 -3.26
CA GLU A 61 -4.07 -5.20 -2.05
C GLU A 61 -2.57 -5.28 -1.77
N LYS A 62 -2.01 -6.49 -1.76
CA LYS A 62 -0.56 -6.67 -1.57
C LYS A 62 0.24 -6.01 -2.68
N ALA A 63 -0.25 -6.05 -3.91
CA ALA A 63 0.40 -5.38 -5.02
C ALA A 63 0.37 -3.87 -4.87
N ALA A 64 -0.73 -3.29 -4.38
CA ALA A 64 -0.82 -1.86 -4.10
C ALA A 64 0.19 -1.43 -3.02
N ASP A 65 0.33 -2.22 -1.95
CA ASP A 65 1.32 -1.95 -0.90
C ASP A 65 2.76 -1.99 -1.44
N VAL A 66 3.09 -3.00 -2.25
CA VAL A 66 4.41 -3.13 -2.87
C VAL A 66 4.68 -1.99 -3.85
N LEU A 67 3.70 -1.64 -4.69
CA LEU A 67 3.81 -0.51 -5.61
C LEU A 67 4.01 0.80 -4.86
N SER A 68 3.27 1.03 -3.76
CA SER A 68 3.44 2.21 -2.90
C SER A 68 4.87 2.30 -2.36
N ALA A 69 5.41 1.20 -1.83
CA ALA A 69 6.78 1.16 -1.33
C ALA A 69 7.82 1.39 -2.43
N CYS A 70 7.62 0.82 -3.63
CA CYS A 70 8.48 1.06 -4.79
C CYS A 70 8.44 2.53 -5.22
N VAL A 71 7.26 3.14 -5.29
CA VAL A 71 7.10 4.56 -5.64
C VAL A 71 7.79 5.45 -4.61
N ASN A 72 7.65 5.16 -3.32
CA ASN A 72 8.34 5.93 -2.27
C ASN A 72 9.87 5.76 -2.32
N HIS A 73 10.35 4.57 -2.64
CA HIS A 73 11.78 4.36 -2.86
C HIS A 73 12.28 5.21 -4.03
N MET A 74 11.59 5.14 -5.17
CA MET A 74 11.94 5.93 -6.36
C MET A 74 11.81 7.44 -6.13
N PHE A 75 10.78 7.87 -5.39
CA PHE A 75 10.60 9.28 -5.01
C PHE A 75 11.80 9.78 -4.23
N ASN A 76 12.22 9.04 -3.19
CA ASN A 76 13.38 9.40 -2.39
C ASN A 76 14.69 9.40 -3.20
N ASP A 77 14.89 8.38 -4.05
CA ASP A 77 16.10 8.23 -4.85
C ASP A 77 16.23 9.30 -5.94
N LEU A 78 15.14 9.57 -6.66
CA LEU A 78 15.12 10.54 -7.76
C LEU A 78 15.09 12.00 -7.29
N LEU A 79 14.45 12.30 -6.15
CA LEU A 79 14.18 13.67 -5.68
C LEU A 79 14.99 14.09 -4.44
N ASN A 80 15.98 13.28 -4.05
CA ASN A 80 16.95 13.48 -2.98
C ASN A 80 17.10 14.96 -2.54
N GLU A 81 16.67 15.26 -1.31
CA GLU A 81 16.93 16.51 -0.57
C GLU A 81 16.59 17.82 -1.32
N GLY A 82 15.31 18.02 -1.67
CA GLY A 82 14.76 19.38 -1.64
C GLY A 82 14.56 20.11 -2.98
N LYS A 83 14.37 19.39 -4.09
CA LYS A 83 13.82 19.99 -5.32
C LYS A 83 12.40 19.50 -5.61
N LEU A 84 11.48 19.79 -4.68
CA LEU A 84 10.02 19.71 -4.94
C LEU A 84 9.50 20.92 -5.73
N ASN A 85 10.38 21.87 -6.05
CA ASN A 85 10.03 23.13 -6.70
C ASN A 85 9.49 22.87 -8.12
N GLY A 86 8.18 23.08 -8.31
CA GLY A 86 7.57 23.20 -9.63
C GLY A 86 6.39 22.26 -9.92
N ILE A 87 5.99 21.39 -8.98
CA ILE A 87 4.81 20.53 -9.15
C ILE A 87 3.75 20.91 -8.11
N TYR A 88 2.68 21.55 -8.58
CA TYR A 88 1.54 21.95 -7.75
C TYR A 88 0.98 20.75 -6.97
N GLY A 89 0.85 20.90 -5.65
CA GLY A 89 0.34 19.86 -4.74
C GLY A 89 1.39 18.92 -4.12
N LEU A 90 2.66 19.00 -4.51
CA LEU A 90 3.74 18.21 -3.84
C LEU A 90 4.32 18.86 -2.58
N GLU A 91 3.90 20.08 -2.25
CA GLU A 91 4.38 20.87 -1.09
C GLU A 91 4.16 20.16 0.26
N GLU A 92 3.22 19.21 0.33
CA GLU A 92 2.82 18.47 1.55
C GLU A 92 3.25 16.99 1.59
N HIS A 93 4.15 16.55 0.71
CA HIS A 93 4.53 15.12 0.63
C HIS A 93 5.77 14.83 1.49
N PRO A 94 5.62 14.26 2.70
CA PRO A 94 6.75 14.00 3.56
C PRO A 94 7.64 12.89 3.00
N MET A 95 8.95 13.06 3.15
CA MET A 95 9.94 12.03 2.83
C MET A 95 9.84 10.90 3.87
N ILE A 96 9.29 9.76 3.47
CA ILE A 96 9.22 8.57 4.31
C ILE A 96 10.40 7.66 3.97
N VAL A 97 11.18 7.26 4.98
CA VAL A 97 12.33 6.36 4.82
C VAL A 97 11.88 5.09 4.09
N THR A 98 12.70 4.61 3.14
CA THR A 98 12.40 3.37 2.42
C THR A 98 12.35 2.19 3.38
N ALA A 99 11.24 1.45 3.40
CA ALA A 99 11.14 0.16 4.09
C ALA A 99 11.97 -0.90 3.35
N ARG A 100 12.91 -1.53 4.06
CA ARG A 100 13.85 -2.54 3.52
C ARG A 100 13.81 -3.88 4.27
N SER A 101 12.90 -4.02 5.22
CA SER A 101 12.66 -5.26 5.96
C SER A 101 11.17 -5.54 6.07
N PRO A 102 10.76 -6.81 6.31
CA PRO A 102 9.34 -7.16 6.48
C PRO A 102 8.66 -6.33 7.57
N LYS A 103 9.36 -6.11 8.69
CA LYS A 103 8.81 -5.31 9.79
C LYS A 103 8.74 -3.82 9.47
N ALA A 104 9.73 -3.27 8.76
CA ALA A 104 9.65 -1.89 8.28
C ALA A 104 8.50 -1.71 7.28
N PHE A 105 8.27 -2.72 6.43
CA PHE A 105 7.18 -2.72 5.47
C PHE A 105 5.80 -2.72 6.15
N ASP A 106 5.62 -3.54 7.21
CA ASP A 106 4.39 -3.53 8.02
C ASP A 106 4.04 -2.11 8.52
N PHE A 107 5.04 -1.35 8.99
CA PHE A 107 4.83 0.03 9.45
C PHE A 107 4.50 0.99 8.31
N TYR A 108 5.19 0.87 7.19
CA TYR A 108 4.94 1.69 6.01
C TYR A 108 3.53 1.46 5.45
N THR A 109 3.09 0.21 5.34
CA THR A 109 1.72 -0.14 4.91
C THR A 109 0.67 0.43 5.87
N ALA A 110 0.86 0.27 7.18
CA ALA A 110 -0.06 0.84 8.16
C ALA A 110 -0.16 2.37 8.06
N TYR A 111 0.97 3.05 7.85
CA TYR A 111 1.01 4.49 7.60
C TYR A 111 0.20 4.88 6.36
N GLN A 112 0.40 4.19 5.23
CA GLN A 112 -0.32 4.48 3.98
C GLN A 112 -1.83 4.28 4.11
N LEU A 113 -2.27 3.24 4.82
CA LEU A 113 -3.68 3.00 5.10
C LEU A 113 -4.30 4.11 5.96
N VAL A 114 -3.58 4.55 7.00
CA VAL A 114 -4.01 5.65 7.87
C VAL A 114 -4.07 6.96 7.10
N LYS A 115 -2.97 7.35 6.45
CA LYS A 115 -2.82 8.61 5.70
C LYS A 115 -3.80 8.68 4.53
N GLY A 116 -3.91 7.62 3.73
CA GLY A 116 -4.83 7.57 2.59
C GLY A 116 -6.30 7.63 2.99
N ARG A 117 -6.67 7.21 4.20
CA ARG A 117 -8.02 7.41 4.74
C ARG A 117 -8.21 8.83 5.25
N PHE A 118 -7.25 9.35 6.00
CA PHE A 118 -7.27 10.71 6.51
C PHE A 118 -7.40 11.74 5.38
N ASP A 119 -6.63 11.59 4.30
CA ASP A 119 -6.62 12.52 3.16
C ASP A 119 -7.93 12.50 2.36
N LYS A 120 -8.67 11.39 2.37
CA LYS A 120 -9.98 11.28 1.71
C LYS A 120 -11.10 11.95 2.50
N LEU A 121 -10.87 12.33 3.76
CA LEU A 121 -11.87 13.00 4.59
C LEU A 121 -11.89 14.50 4.26
N HIS A 122 -12.75 14.88 3.30
CA HIS A 122 -13.10 16.27 3.00
C HIS A 122 -14.38 16.69 3.74
N THR A 123 -14.37 16.59 5.06
CA THR A 123 -15.59 16.70 5.88
C THR A 123 -15.80 18.06 6.54
N GLY A 124 -14.82 18.97 6.48
CA GLY A 124 -14.86 20.24 7.22
C GLY A 124 -14.68 20.11 8.74
N GLU A 125 -14.48 18.87 9.21
CA GLU A 125 -14.23 18.52 10.61
C GLU A 125 -12.81 18.88 11.06
N SER A 126 -12.62 19.01 12.37
CA SER A 126 -11.31 19.17 12.97
C SER A 126 -10.45 17.91 12.78
N ASP A 127 -9.12 18.05 12.78
CA ASP A 127 -8.19 16.91 12.67
C ASP A 127 -8.43 15.86 13.76
N ARG A 128 -8.91 16.29 14.93
CA ARG A 128 -9.27 15.42 16.04
C ARG A 128 -10.44 14.50 15.68
N GLU A 129 -11.47 15.03 15.04
CA GLU A 129 -12.65 14.27 14.59
C GLU A 129 -12.29 13.36 13.42
N LYS A 130 -11.48 13.85 12.47
CA LYS A 130 -10.95 13.03 11.38
C LYS A 130 -10.16 11.83 11.89
N CYS A 131 -9.27 12.03 12.87
CA CYS A 131 -8.51 10.94 13.46
C CYS A 131 -9.41 9.89 14.15
N ALA A 132 -10.49 10.31 14.81
CA ALA A 132 -11.45 9.39 15.41
C ALA A 132 -12.22 8.58 14.35
N SER A 133 -12.68 9.24 13.29
CA SER A 133 -13.35 8.60 12.14
C SER A 133 -12.45 7.58 11.43
N VAL A 134 -11.17 7.91 11.23
CA VAL A 134 -10.19 6.96 10.67
C VAL A 134 -10.01 5.75 11.60
N ALA A 135 -9.86 5.97 12.91
CA ALA A 135 -9.70 4.86 13.87
C ALA A 135 -10.91 3.91 13.85
N GLU A 136 -12.12 4.46 13.89
CA GLU A 136 -13.37 3.70 13.79
C GLU A 136 -13.40 2.85 12.51
N LYS A 137 -13.07 3.45 11.36
CA LYS A 137 -13.06 2.72 10.09
C LYS A 137 -11.98 1.64 10.03
N LEU A 138 -10.79 1.88 10.57
CA LEU A 138 -9.74 0.86 10.63
C LEU A 138 -10.19 -0.35 11.47
N ASN A 139 -10.91 -0.11 12.57
CA ASN A 139 -11.50 -1.17 13.39
C ASN A 139 -12.62 -1.91 12.68
N GLU A 140 -13.54 -1.19 12.02
CA GLU A 140 -14.65 -1.78 11.25
C GLU A 140 -14.15 -2.75 10.17
N TYR A 141 -13.07 -2.38 9.48
CA TYR A 141 -12.45 -3.23 8.46
C TYR A 141 -11.48 -4.28 9.03
N GLY A 142 -11.31 -4.35 10.35
CA GLY A 142 -10.39 -5.30 10.99
C GLY A 142 -8.93 -5.10 10.60
N ILE A 143 -8.53 -3.86 10.29
CA ILE A 143 -7.15 -3.55 9.89
C ILE A 143 -6.22 -3.77 11.08
N TYR A 144 -5.18 -4.56 10.87
CA TYR A 144 -4.20 -4.86 11.90
C TYR A 144 -3.50 -3.60 12.42
N LYS A 145 -3.53 -3.38 13.74
CA LYS A 145 -2.73 -2.37 14.43
C LYS A 145 -1.32 -2.90 14.72
N PRO A 146 -0.25 -2.22 14.27
CA PRO A 146 1.11 -2.58 14.63
C PRO A 146 1.31 -2.60 16.15
N ARG A 147 2.06 -3.58 16.65
CA ARG A 147 2.38 -3.67 18.09
C ARG A 147 3.58 -2.78 18.40
N LEU A 148 3.33 -1.64 19.03
CA LEU A 148 4.35 -0.69 19.50
C LEU A 148 3.99 -0.18 20.88
N LYS A 149 4.98 -0.04 21.76
CA LYS A 149 4.78 0.52 23.11
C LYS A 149 4.26 1.96 23.12
N ARG A 150 4.51 2.71 22.03
CA ARG A 150 4.05 4.10 21.88
C ARG A 150 2.59 4.20 21.39
N LEU A 151 2.03 3.11 20.87
CA LEU A 151 0.63 3.00 20.53
C LEU A 151 -0.14 2.49 21.73
N SER A 152 -1.44 2.76 21.76
CA SER A 152 -2.35 2.29 22.79
C SER A 152 -2.33 0.76 22.91
N ASP A 153 -2.54 0.26 24.12
CA ASP A 153 -2.65 -1.17 24.37
C ASP A 153 -3.88 -1.77 23.67
N GLY A 154 -3.80 -3.06 23.35
CA GLY A 154 -4.89 -3.78 22.69
C GLY A 154 -4.80 -3.80 21.16
N LYS A 155 -5.83 -4.37 20.52
CA LYS A 155 -5.87 -4.60 19.07
C LYS A 155 -6.57 -3.49 18.30
N GLU A 156 -7.41 -2.72 18.98
CA GLU A 156 -8.23 -1.67 18.38
C GLU A 156 -7.43 -0.39 18.19
N TRP A 157 -7.64 0.28 17.07
CA TRP A 157 -7.15 1.62 16.80
C TRP A 157 -7.90 2.64 17.65
N VAL A 158 -7.16 3.53 18.31
CA VAL A 158 -7.72 4.74 18.91
C VAL A 158 -7.26 5.98 18.15
N ARG A 159 -7.92 7.11 18.41
CA ARG A 159 -7.59 8.40 17.77
C ARG A 159 -6.11 8.76 17.94
N GLU A 160 -5.56 8.54 19.13
CA GLU A 160 -4.17 8.85 19.47
C GLU A 160 -3.19 8.01 18.64
N ASP A 161 -3.54 6.76 18.33
CA ASP A 161 -2.73 5.90 17.44
C ASP A 161 -2.69 6.46 16.03
N VAL A 162 -3.85 6.90 15.52
CA VAL A 162 -3.97 7.52 14.20
C VAL A 162 -3.17 8.82 14.14
N ALA A 163 -3.33 9.70 15.12
CA ALA A 163 -2.58 10.95 15.21
C ALA A 163 -1.07 10.71 15.27
N TRP A 164 -0.64 9.69 16.02
CA TRP A 164 0.76 9.29 16.11
C TRP A 164 1.31 8.78 14.78
N MET A 165 0.55 7.91 14.09
CA MET A 165 0.93 7.36 12.78
C MET A 165 1.01 8.42 11.69
N LEU A 166 0.21 9.48 11.75
CA LEU A 166 0.22 10.56 10.77
C LEU A 166 1.47 11.44 10.82
N GLN A 167 2.30 11.33 11.87
CA GLN A 167 3.56 12.07 11.97
C GLN A 167 4.69 11.34 11.22
N PRO A 168 5.26 11.93 10.17
CA PRO A 168 6.34 11.31 9.39
C PRO A 168 7.56 10.92 10.23
N GLU A 169 7.93 11.73 11.22
CA GLU A 169 9.08 11.52 12.09
C GLU A 169 8.94 10.23 12.88
N ASN A 170 7.73 9.97 13.40
CA ASN A 170 7.41 8.77 14.16
C ASN A 170 7.56 7.51 13.29
N ILE A 171 7.06 7.57 12.05
CA ILE A 171 7.15 6.44 11.10
C ILE A 171 8.59 6.23 10.66
N ASN A 172 9.32 7.31 10.37
CA ASN A 172 10.72 7.25 9.95
C ASN A 172 11.62 6.66 11.04
N GLU A 173 11.39 6.99 12.32
CA GLU A 173 12.11 6.39 13.45
C GLU A 173 11.90 4.86 13.47
N GLN A 174 10.66 4.40 13.31
CA GLN A 174 10.36 2.96 13.34
C GLN A 174 10.91 2.21 12.13
N ILE A 175 10.75 2.76 10.93
CA ILE A 175 11.30 2.16 9.71
C ILE A 175 12.82 2.05 9.81
N THR A 176 13.49 3.11 10.26
CA THR A 176 14.96 3.13 10.43
C THR A 176 15.41 2.05 11.41
N PHE A 177 14.75 1.97 12.58
CA PHE A 177 15.06 0.96 13.58
C PHE A 177 14.89 -0.48 13.04
N GLN A 178 13.78 -0.77 12.37
CA GLN A 178 13.51 -2.11 11.83
C GLN A 178 14.43 -2.45 10.64
N ASN A 179 14.84 -1.47 9.84
CA ASN A 179 15.82 -1.66 8.78
C ASN A 179 17.20 -2.01 9.36
N GLN A 180 17.67 -1.25 10.37
CA GLN A 180 18.97 -1.49 11.02
C GLN A 180 19.02 -2.88 11.65
N LYS A 181 17.96 -3.24 12.40
CA LYS A 181 17.85 -4.57 13.02
C LYS A 181 17.90 -5.70 11.99
N TYR A 182 17.21 -5.55 10.87
CA TYR A 182 17.21 -6.55 9.81
C TYR A 182 18.58 -6.69 9.14
N THR A 183 19.26 -5.57 8.88
CA THR A 183 20.63 -5.58 8.32
C THR A 183 21.58 -6.35 9.23
N GLN A 184 21.55 -6.10 10.55
CA GLN A 184 22.37 -6.81 11.54
C GLN A 184 22.12 -8.32 11.51
N LEU A 185 20.86 -8.75 11.59
CA LEU A 185 20.48 -10.17 11.53
C LEU A 185 20.93 -10.84 10.23
N SER A 186 20.75 -10.16 9.09
CA SER A 186 21.15 -10.70 7.78
C SER A 186 22.67 -10.77 7.57
N ALA A 187 23.45 -10.04 8.37
CA ALA A 187 24.90 -10.11 8.37
C ALA A 187 25.39 -11.27 9.24
N GLU A 188 24.74 -11.52 10.37
CA GLU A 188 25.02 -12.67 11.26
C GLU A 188 24.70 -14.01 10.58
N ASP A 189 23.60 -14.11 9.82
CA ASP A 189 23.23 -15.31 9.05
C ASP A 189 24.23 -15.67 7.92
N LYS A 190 25.17 -14.78 7.58
CA LYS A 190 26.17 -14.97 6.52
C LYS A 190 27.58 -15.32 7.03
N THR A 191 27.77 -15.33 8.34
CA THR A 191 29.01 -15.71 9.05
C THR A 191 28.85 -17.06 9.72
#